data_AF-A0A3D3BSF9-F1
#
_entry.id   AF-A0A3D3BSF9-F1
#
_cell.length_a   1.000
_cell.length_b   1.000
_cell.length_c   1.000
_cell.angle_alpha   90.00
_cell.angle_beta   90.00
_cell.angle_gamma   90.00
#
_symmetry.space_group_name_H-M   'P 1'
#
loop_
_entity.id
_entity.type
_entity.pdbx_description
1 polymer ?
#
loop_
_entity_poly.entity_id
_entity_poly.type
_entity_poly.pdbx_seq_one_letter_code
_entity_poly.pdbx_strand_id
1 'polypeptide(L)'
;MRYSISLYAEGDREVSLEEVVELADAVATLEGIASGYGTMGYGAQIVVEADNSDAAVDLALEKFATAVATTSLPAWPVVKAESVSEDDDYAELEDQLP
;
A
#
# COMPACT_ATOMS: atom_id res chain seq x y z
N MET A 1 11.04 -11.72 7.19
CA MET A 1 10.15 -12.25 6.13
C MET A 1 9.67 -11.07 5.30
N ARG A 2 9.42 -11.25 4.00
CA ARG A 2 8.84 -10.16 3.19
C ARG A 2 7.32 -10.27 3.24
N TYR A 3 6.69 -9.12 3.40
CA TYR A 3 5.24 -8.98 3.42
C TYR A 3 4.83 -7.96 2.38
N SER A 4 3.80 -8.31 1.62
CA SER A 4 3.11 -7.41 0.73
C SER A 4 1.96 -6.76 1.50
N ILE A 5 2.03 -5.45 1.70
CA ILE A 5 1.04 -4.70 2.48
C ILE A 5 0.24 -3.80 1.56
N SER A 6 -1.08 -3.99 1.55
CA SER A 6 -2.03 -3.14 0.82
C SER A 6 -2.61 -2.09 1.76
N LEU A 7 -2.39 -0.82 1.44
CA LEU A 7 -2.80 0.34 2.22
C LEU A 7 -3.79 1.20 1.44
N TYR A 8 -4.81 1.72 2.13
CA TYR A 8 -5.75 2.68 1.55
C TYR A 8 -6.10 3.79 2.53
N ALA A 9 -5.91 5.03 2.09
CA ALA A 9 -6.28 6.25 2.77
C ALA A 9 -7.54 6.85 2.14
N GLU A 10 -8.54 7.15 2.98
CA GLU A 10 -9.81 7.71 2.54
C GLU A 10 -9.82 9.23 2.72
N GLY A 11 -10.18 9.92 1.65
CA GLY A 11 -10.17 11.37 1.57
C GLY A 11 -11.54 12.01 1.54
N ASP A 12 -11.51 13.34 1.37
CA ASP A 12 -12.68 14.21 1.25
C ASP A 12 -12.92 14.71 -0.18
N ARG A 13 -12.06 14.31 -1.13
CA ARG A 13 -12.18 14.62 -2.56
C ARG A 13 -11.62 13.52 -3.44
N GLU A 14 -11.89 13.64 -4.72
CA GLU A 14 -11.32 12.78 -5.75
C GLU A 14 -9.81 13.03 -5.93
N VAL A 15 -9.07 11.95 -6.16
CA VAL A 15 -7.63 11.97 -6.45
C VAL A 15 -7.38 12.08 -7.95
N SER A 16 -6.54 13.03 -8.33
CA SER A 16 -6.16 13.30 -9.73
C SER A 16 -5.10 12.32 -10.26
N LEU A 17 -4.93 12.28 -11.58
CA LEU A 17 -3.92 11.42 -12.20
C LEU A 17 -2.50 11.82 -11.79
N GLU A 18 -2.24 13.13 -11.78
CA GLU A 18 -0.93 13.69 -11.42
C GLU A 18 -0.53 13.27 -9.99
N GLU A 19 -1.47 13.35 -9.05
CA GLU A 19 -1.23 12.92 -7.66
C GLU A 19 -0.95 11.42 -7.52
N VAL A 20 -1.64 10.56 -8.31
CA VAL A 20 -1.35 9.12 -8.32
C VAL A 20 0.02 8.83 -8.93
N VAL A 21 0.43 9.59 -9.94
CA VAL A 21 1.77 9.44 -10.54
C VAL A 21 2.86 9.88 -9.55
N GLU A 22 2.65 10.96 -8.80
CA GLU A 22 3.57 11.35 -7.71
C GLU A 22 3.65 10.26 -6.64
N LEU A 23 2.51 9.68 -6.24
CA LEU A 23 2.49 8.56 -5.30
C LEU A 23 3.23 7.34 -5.85
N ALA A 24 3.05 7.03 -7.13
CA ALA A 24 3.74 5.91 -7.79
C ALA A 24 5.26 6.05 -7.74
N ASP A 25 5.77 7.26 -7.99
CA ASP A 25 7.21 7.56 -7.87
C ASP A 25 7.69 7.43 -6.42
N ALA A 26 6.93 7.97 -5.47
CA ALA A 26 7.26 7.92 -4.05
C ALA A 26 7.34 6.48 -3.51
N VAL A 27 6.38 5.62 -3.88
CA VAL A 27 6.34 4.22 -3.42
C VAL A 27 7.19 3.27 -4.26
N ALA A 28 7.71 3.68 -5.42
CA ALA A 28 8.57 2.83 -6.25
C ALA A 28 9.82 2.33 -5.51
N THR A 29 10.36 3.15 -4.59
CA THR A 29 11.49 2.78 -3.73
C THR A 29 11.17 1.69 -2.71
N LEU A 30 9.88 1.41 -2.49
CA LEU A 30 9.35 0.39 -1.58
C LEU A 30 8.83 -0.83 -2.35
N GLU A 31 9.27 -1.01 -3.60
CA GLU A 31 8.74 -1.99 -4.56
C GLU A 31 7.20 -1.89 -4.70
N GLY A 32 6.70 -0.66 -4.57
CA GLY A 32 5.29 -0.39 -4.43
C GLY A 32 4.55 -0.06 -5.73
N ILE A 33 3.24 -0.23 -5.68
CA ILE A 33 2.30 0.11 -6.76
C ILE A 33 1.24 1.05 -6.18
N ALA A 34 1.15 2.26 -6.73
CA ALA A 34 0.14 3.23 -6.33
C ALA A 34 -1.19 3.02 -7.07
N SER A 35 -2.28 3.45 -6.45
CA SER A 35 -3.65 3.37 -6.97
C SER A 35 -4.53 4.50 -6.42
N GLY A 36 -5.72 4.69 -7.01
CA GLY A 36 -6.73 5.64 -6.50
C GLY A 36 -7.16 6.73 -7.48
N TYR A 37 -6.71 6.71 -8.73
CA TYR A 37 -7.10 7.71 -9.72
C TYR A 37 -8.62 7.70 -9.93
N GLY A 38 -9.26 8.86 -9.79
CA GLY A 38 -10.70 9.00 -9.94
C GLY A 38 -11.51 8.40 -8.77
N THR A 39 -10.87 8.15 -7.62
CA THR A 39 -11.53 7.65 -6.41
C THR A 39 -11.42 8.65 -5.26
N MET A 40 -12.25 8.48 -4.21
CA MET A 40 -12.29 9.34 -3.01
C MET A 40 -11.17 9.00 -2.01
N GLY A 41 -10.00 8.61 -2.50
CA GLY A 41 -8.90 8.11 -1.70
C GLY A 41 -7.75 7.64 -2.56
N TYR A 42 -6.64 7.31 -1.93
CA TYR A 42 -5.49 6.74 -2.60
C TYR A 42 -4.98 5.54 -1.81
N GLY A 43 -4.34 4.63 -2.52
CA GLY A 43 -3.76 3.46 -1.92
C GLY A 43 -2.43 3.12 -2.54
N ALA A 44 -1.67 2.29 -1.82
CA ALA A 44 -0.50 1.66 -2.38
C ALA A 44 -0.37 0.24 -1.84
N GLN A 45 0.11 -0.65 -2.69
CA GLN A 45 0.71 -1.90 -2.25
C GLN A 45 2.21 -1.65 -2.10
N ILE A 46 2.83 -2.06 -1.00
CA ILE A 46 4.28 -1.95 -0.78
C ILE A 46 4.84 -3.23 -0.18
N VAL A 47 6.13 -3.49 -0.40
CA VAL A 47 6.81 -4.63 0.19
C VAL A 47 7.67 -4.17 1.36
N VAL A 48 7.57 -4.86 2.49
CA VAL A 48 8.38 -4.59 3.69
C VAL A 48 8.98 -5.87 4.26
N GLU A 49 10.13 -5.72 4.90
CA GLU A 49 10.77 -6.79 5.66
C GLU A 49 10.49 -6.62 7.14
N ALA A 50 9.89 -7.65 7.76
CA ALA A 50 9.56 -7.64 9.18
C ALA A 50 9.65 -9.05 9.79
N ASP A 51 9.62 -9.10 11.13
CA ASP A 51 9.64 -10.34 11.90
C ASP A 51 8.27 -11.05 11.94
N ASN A 52 7.19 -10.29 11.80
CA ASN A 52 5.80 -10.78 11.80
C ASN A 52 4.85 -9.80 11.09
N SER A 53 3.61 -10.23 10.89
CA SER A 53 2.57 -9.50 10.15
C SER A 53 2.21 -8.14 10.78
N ASP A 54 2.05 -8.08 12.10
CA ASP A 54 1.72 -6.82 12.80
C ASP A 54 2.85 -5.80 12.65
N ALA A 55 4.10 -6.25 12.87
CA ALA A 55 5.28 -5.42 12.67
C ALA A 55 5.44 -4.96 11.20
N ALA A 56 5.03 -5.80 10.24
CA ALA A 56 5.01 -5.43 8.83
C ALA A 56 4.01 -4.31 8.55
N VAL A 57 2.79 -4.40 9.11
CA VAL A 57 1.76 -3.36 8.96
C VAL A 57 2.24 -2.03 9.57
N ASP A 58 2.79 -2.04 10.79
CA ASP A 58 3.30 -0.83 11.44
C ASP A 58 4.42 -0.17 10.62
N LEU A 59 5.36 -0.97 10.12
CA LEU A 59 6.46 -0.47 9.28
C LEU A 59 5.95 0.07 7.94
N ALA A 60 4.97 -0.61 7.34
CA ALA A 60 4.35 -0.18 6.09
C ALA A 60 3.59 1.14 6.25
N LEU A 61 2.85 1.32 7.35
CA LEU A 61 2.16 2.58 7.67
C LEU A 61 3.14 3.75 7.78
N GLU A 62 4.26 3.57 8.47
CA GLU A 62 5.29 4.61 8.61
C GLU A 62 5.93 4.97 7.26
N LYS A 63 6.30 3.96 6.48
CA LYS A 63 6.91 4.15 5.16
C LYS A 63 5.96 4.80 4.17
N PHE A 64 4.69 4.39 4.18
CA PHE A 64 3.65 4.96 3.35
C PHE A 64 3.37 6.42 3.71
N ALA A 65 3.24 6.75 5.00
CA ALA A 65 3.08 8.14 5.44
C ALA A 65 4.27 9.02 5.02
N THR A 66 5.49 8.47 5.09
CA THR A 66 6.70 9.16 4.62
C THR A 66 6.68 9.40 3.11
N ALA A 67 6.25 8.40 2.32
CA ALA A 67 6.13 8.53 0.87
C ALA A 67 5.05 9.54 0.47
N VAL A 68 3.87 9.50 1.11
CA VAL A 68 2.80 10.48 0.90
C VAL A 68 3.29 11.91 1.20
N ALA A 69 4.09 12.09 2.25
CA ALA A 69 4.63 13.40 2.62
C ALA A 69 5.60 14.00 1.58
N THR A 70 6.11 13.21 0.63
CA THR A 70 6.92 13.72 -0.50
C THR A 70 6.10 14.12 -1.72
N THR A 71 4.78 13.93 -1.68
CA THR A 71 3.85 14.24 -2.77
C THR A 71 2.98 15.45 -2.45
N SER A 72 2.15 15.86 -3.40
CA SER A 72 1.11 16.87 -3.20
C SER A 72 -0.15 16.32 -2.52
N LEU A 73 -0.22 15.02 -2.24
CA LEU A 73 -1.40 14.39 -1.63
C LEU A 73 -1.61 14.84 -0.17
N PRO A 74 -2.86 15.06 0.25
CA PRO A 74 -3.16 15.28 1.66
C PRO A 74 -2.85 14.04 2.50
N ALA A 75 -2.38 14.24 3.72
CA ALA A 75 -2.20 13.18 4.71
C ALA A 75 -3.58 12.74 5.28
N TRP A 76 -4.28 11.91 4.51
CA TRP A 76 -5.57 11.35 4.89
C TRP A 76 -5.41 10.13 5.82
N PRO A 77 -6.44 9.82 6.63
CA PRO A 77 -6.39 8.66 7.51
C PRO A 77 -6.38 7.36 6.69
N VAL A 78 -5.43 6.47 7.01
CA VAL A 78 -5.44 5.10 6.49
C VAL A 78 -6.58 4.34 7.16
N VAL A 79 -7.54 3.87 6.35
CA VAL A 79 -8.72 3.13 6.81
C VAL A 79 -8.59 1.63 6.58
N LYS A 80 -7.62 1.21 5.77
CA LYS A 80 -7.37 -0.19 5.46
C LYS A 80 -5.87 -0.48 5.35
N ALA A 81 -5.45 -1.55 6.02
CA ALA A 81 -4.11 -2.12 5.92
C ALA A 81 -4.24 -3.66 5.95
N GLU A 82 -3.92 -4.32 4.84
CA GLU A 82 -3.96 -5.78 4.71
C GLU A 82 -2.57 -6.31 4.44
N SER A 83 -2.18 -7.35 5.16
CA SER A 83 -0.88 -8.01 5.03
C SER A 83 -1.01 -9.37 4.37
N VAL A 84 -0.21 -9.61 3.34
CA VAL A 84 -0.04 -10.92 2.68
C VAL A 84 1.43 -11.33 2.80
N SER A 85 1.68 -12.55 3.28
CA SER A 85 3.03 -13.11 3.40
C SER A 85 3.38 -13.88 2.12
N GLU A 86 4.65 -13.92 1.71
CA GLU A 86 5.07 -14.78 0.57
C GLU A 86 4.75 -16.28 0.78
N ASP A 87 4.53 -16.72 2.03
CA ASP A 87 4.08 -18.09 2.38
C ASP A 87 2.55 -18.30 2.19
N ASP A 88 1.74 -17.24 2.21
CA ASP A 88 0.27 -17.31 2.02
C ASP A 88 -0.11 -17.46 0.54
N ASP A 89 0.71 -16.94 -0.39
CA ASP A 89 0.50 -17.01 -1.84
C ASP A 89 0.40 -18.46 -2.38
N TYR A 90 1.00 -19.44 -1.70
CA TYR A 90 0.93 -20.85 -2.09
C TYR A 90 -0.40 -21.54 -1.75
N ALA A 91 -1.18 -21.01 -0.79
CA ALA A 91 -2.42 -21.64 -0.35
C ALA A 91 -3.63 -21.36 -1.26
N GLU A 92 -3.72 -20.16 -1.86
CA GLU A 92 -4.83 -19.81 -2.77
C GLU A 92 -4.75 -20.51 -4.14
N LEU A 93 -3.55 -20.90 -4.58
CA LEU A 93 -3.35 -21.59 -5.86
C LEU A 93 -3.64 -23.11 -5.79
N GLU A 94 -3.53 -23.74 -4.61
CA GLU A 94 -3.85 -25.17 -4.43
C GLU A 94 -5.36 -25.45 -4.45
N ASP A 95 -6.20 -24.50 -4.01
CA ASP A 95 -7.67 -24.66 -3.95
C ASP A 95 -8.35 -24.49 -5.34
N GLN A 96 -7.59 -24.09 -6.36
CA GLN A 96 -8.05 -23.88 -7.74
C GLN A 96 -7.56 -24.94 -8.74
N LEU A 97 -6.83 -25.94 -8.27
CA LEU A 97 -6.50 -27.13 -9.06
C LEU A 97 -7.64 -28.17 -8.93
N PRO A 98 -8.33 -28.53 -10.02
CA PRO A 98 -9.39 -29.55 -10.00
C PRO A 98 -8.86 -30.98 -9.79
#